data_AF-A0A9J6GWG2-F1
#
_entry.id   AF-A0A9J6GWG2-F1
#
_cell.length_a   1.000
_cell.length_b   1.000
_cell.length_c   1.000
_cell.angle_alpha   90.00
_cell.angle_beta   90.00
_cell.angle_gamma   90.00
#
_symmetry.space_group_name_H-M   'P 1'
#
loop_
_entity.id
_entity.type
_entity.pdbx_description
1 polymer ?
#
loop_
_entity_poly.entity_id
_entity_poly.type
_entity_poly.pdbx_seq_one_letter_code
_entity_poly.pdbx_strand_id
1 'polypeptide(L)' 'MKGNLGMRRTWAILRTMVDPTHSKTTSGNRLTTIIHKFDGTNEQLISRLRNLYLAQGTQEPLPAYGGSENSDMDRAVTVS' A
#
# COMPACT_ATOMS: atom_id res chain seq x y z
N MET A 1 -9.73 -20.57 9.28
CA MET A 1 -8.99 -19.28 9.45
C MET A 1 -9.96 -18.25 10.00
N LYS A 2 -9.85 -17.88 11.28
CA LYS A 2 -10.75 -16.89 11.93
C LYS A 2 -10.15 -15.49 11.71
N GLY A 3 -10.89 -14.62 11.01
CA GLY A 3 -10.53 -13.24 10.70
C GLY A 3 -10.50 -12.34 11.94
N ASN A 4 -9.51 -12.56 12.81
CA ASN A 4 -9.33 -11.74 13.99
C ASN A 4 -8.34 -10.62 13.66
N LEU A 5 -8.81 -9.35 13.64
CA LEU A 5 -7.99 -8.14 13.63
C LEU A 5 -7.10 -8.02 14.90
N GLY A 6 -6.86 -9.09 15.67
CA GLY A 6 -5.99 -9.09 16.83
C GLY A 6 -4.49 -9.08 16.50
N MET A 7 -4.10 -9.26 15.24
CA MET A 7 -2.68 -9.31 14.86
C MET A 7 -2.09 -7.90 14.73
N ARG A 8 -1.18 -7.56 15.65
CA ARG A 8 -0.36 -6.33 15.66
C ARG A 8 0.27 -6.00 14.31
N ARG A 9 0.57 -7.04 13.50
CA ARG A 9 1.14 -6.95 12.15
C ARG A 9 0.13 -6.44 11.11
N THR A 10 -1.12 -6.88 11.18
CA THR A 10 -2.21 -6.40 10.30
C THR A 10 -2.47 -4.91 10.53
N TRP A 11 -2.44 -4.46 11.79
CA TRP A 11 -2.56 -3.04 12.13
C TRP A 11 -1.40 -2.19 11.67
N ALA A 12 -0.17 -2.74 11.66
CA ALA A 12 0.98 -2.04 11.12
C ALA A 12 0.81 -1.80 9.60
N ILE A 13 0.36 -2.82 8.87
CA ILE A 13 0.10 -2.75 7.42
C ILE A 13 -1.06 -1.79 7.11
N LEU A 14 -2.17 -1.91 7.84
CA LEU A 14 -3.32 -1.01 7.70
C LEU A 14 -2.93 0.44 7.98
N ARG A 15 -2.09 0.67 9.00
CA ARG A 15 -1.58 2.00 9.32
C ARG A 15 -0.78 2.59 8.16
N THR A 16 0.12 1.81 7.55
CA THR A 16 0.91 2.27 6.40
C THR A 16 0.08 2.51 5.15
N MET A 17 -1.04 1.79 4.98
CA MET A 17 -1.95 1.98 3.84
C MET A 17 -2.81 3.24 3.99
N VAL A 18 -3.30 3.52 5.20
CA VAL A 18 -4.15 4.69 5.45
C VAL A 18 -3.34 5.98 5.46
N ASP A 19 -2.11 5.94 5.98
CA ASP A 19 -1.32 7.16 6.14
C ASP A 19 0.19 6.86 6.30
N PRO A 20 0.98 6.96 5.22
CA PRO A 20 2.42 6.71 5.28
C PRO A 20 3.24 7.88 5.85
N THR A 21 2.65 9.08 5.98
CA THR A 21 3.39 10.31 6.33
C THR A 21 3.20 10.75 7.78
N HIS A 22 2.15 10.31 8.45
CA HIS A 22 1.85 10.70 9.83
C HIS A 22 2.36 9.71 10.90
N SER A 23 2.58 10.23 12.12
CA SER A 23 3.13 9.46 13.25
C SER A 23 2.22 8.30 13.67
N LYS A 24 2.83 7.27 14.27
CA LYS A 24 2.13 6.07 14.75
C LYS A 24 0.88 6.43 15.56
N THR A 25 0.96 7.40 16.46
CA THR A 25 -0.16 7.77 17.35
C THR A 25 -1.35 8.36 16.58
N THR A 26 -1.10 9.31 15.67
CA THR A 26 -2.14 9.99 14.88
C THR A 26 -2.90 9.03 13.98
N SER A 27 -2.17 8.16 13.28
CA SER A 27 -2.78 7.16 12.41
C SER A 27 -3.54 6.08 13.20
N GLY A 28 -3.12 5.80 14.44
CA GLY A 28 -3.85 4.90 15.35
C GLY A 28 -5.21 5.46 15.75
N ASN A 29 -5.26 6.71 16.20
CA ASN A 29 -6.51 7.36 16.59
C ASN A 29 -7.49 7.49 15.41
N ARG A 30 -6.98 7.81 14.22
CA ARG A 30 -7.78 7.82 12.98
C ARG A 30 -8.36 6.44 12.67
N LEU A 31 -7.55 5.38 12.72
CA LEU A 31 -8.01 4.02 12.42
C LEU A 31 -9.06 3.54 13.43
N THR A 32 -8.87 3.81 14.73
CA THR A 32 -9.85 3.50 15.78
C THR A 32 -11.16 4.24 15.55
N THR A 33 -11.10 5.52 15.16
CA THR A 33 -12.29 6.31 14.81
C THR A 33 -13.02 5.73 13.61
N ILE A 34 -12.28 5.35 12.56
CA ILE A 34 -12.85 4.75 11.35
C ILE A 34 -13.53 3.42 11.67
N ILE A 35 -12.90 2.57 12.49
CA ILE A 35 -13.45 1.27 12.89
C ILE A 35 -14.73 1.44 13.71
N HIS A 36 -14.75 2.36 14.68
CA HIS A 36 -15.94 2.59 15.50
C HIS A 36 -17.08 3.28 14.75
N LYS A 37 -16.76 4.11 13.75
CA LYS A 37 -17.77 4.79 12.91
C LYS A 37 -18.20 3.97 11.69
N PHE A 38 -17.55 2.84 11.43
CA PHE A 38 -17.91 1.99 10.31
C PHE A 38 -19.14 1.17 10.65
N ASP A 39 -20.24 1.46 9.96
CA ASP A 39 -21.46 0.69 10.08
C ASP A 39 -21.33 -0.58 9.23
N GLY A 40 -20.98 -1.70 9.88
CA GLY A 40 -20.76 -2.98 9.23
C GLY A 40 -19.85 -3.93 10.01
N THR A 41 -19.55 -5.08 9.43
CA THR A 41 -18.63 -6.05 10.03
C THR A 41 -17.17 -5.70 9.76
N ASN A 42 -16.28 -6.19 10.61
CA ASN A 42 -14.84 -6.08 10.41
C ASN A 42 -14.37 -6.60 9.03
N GLU A 43 -15.02 -7.64 8.52
CA GLU A 43 -14.71 -8.23 7.20
C GLU A 43 -15.09 -7.27 6.06
N GLN A 44 -16.24 -6.60 6.18
CA GLN A 44 -16.66 -5.56 5.22
C GLN A 44 -15.72 -4.36 5.24
N LEU A 45 -15.23 -3.96 6.41
CA LEU A 45 -14.24 -2.90 6.54
C LEU A 45 -12.93 -3.27 5.83
N ILE A 46 -12.41 -4.47 6.09
CA ILE A 46 -11.18 -4.96 5.43
C ILE A 46 -11.37 -5.04 3.92
N SER A 47 -12.51 -5.55 3.46
CA SER A 47 -12.84 -5.62 2.03
C SER A 47 -12.88 -4.23 1.39
N ARG A 48 -13.50 -3.25 2.06
CA ARG A 48 -13.56 -1.86 1.60
C ARG A 48 -12.18 -1.21 1.56
N LEU A 49 -11.35 -1.41 2.58
CA LEU A 49 -9.96 -0.92 2.62
C LEU A 49 -9.10 -1.56 1.53
N ARG A 50 -9.25 -2.87 1.31
CA ARG A 50 -8.60 -3.58 0.21
C ARG A 50 -8.98 -2.95 -1.13
N ASN A 51 -10.26 -2.73 -1.40
CA ASN A 51 -10.69 -2.17 -2.67
C ASN A 51 -10.23 -0.72 -2.87
N LEU A 52 -10.16 0.07 -1.79
CA LEU A 52 -9.81 1.48 -1.85
C LEU A 52 -8.29 1.71 -2.06
N TYR A 53 -7.45 0.89 -1.42
CA TYR A 53 -5.99 1.06 -1.44
C TYR A 53 -5.24 0.06 -2.31
N LEU A 54 -5.76 -1.17 -2.44
CA LEU A 54 -5.17 -2.23 -3.25
C LEU A 54 -5.94 -2.38 -4.56
N ALA A 55 -6.37 -1.25 -5.13
CA ALA A 55 -7.15 -1.20 -6.36
C ALA A 55 -6.62 -2.27 -7.33
N GLN A 56 -7.52 -3.16 -7.76
CA GLN A 56 -7.27 -4.06 -8.88
C GLN A 56 -7.29 -3.20 -10.14
N GLY A 57 -6.27 -2.35 -10.29
CA GLY A 57 -6.06 -1.63 -11.52
C GLY A 57 -5.96 -2.67 -12.62
N THR A 58 -6.79 -2.53 -13.65
CA THR A 58 -6.57 -3.20 -14.93
C THR A 58 -5.11 -2.96 -15.26
N GLN A 59 -4.36 -4.04 -15.45
CA GLN A 59 -2.95 -3.95 -15.79
C GLN A 59 -2.88 -3.31 -17.18
N GLU A 60 -2.77 -1.99 -17.24
CA GLU A 60 -2.59 -1.32 -18.52
C GLU A 60 -1.24 -1.75 -19.07
N PRO A 61 -1.18 -2.23 -20.32
CA PRO A 61 0.08 -2.53 -20.94
C PRO A 61 0.92 -1.25 -20.94
N LEU A 62 2.09 -1.33 -20.32
CA LEU A 62 3.05 -0.23 -20.35
C LEU A 62 3.36 0.10 -21.82
N PRO A 63 3.52 1.39 -22.16
CA PRO A 63 3.98 1.76 -23.49
C PRO A 63 5.31 1.04 -23.78
N ALA A 64 5.49 0.63 -25.04
CA ALA A 64 6.74 0.03 -25.47
C ALA A 64 7.90 0.96 -25.10
N TYR A 65 8.98 0.39 -24.55
CA TYR A 65 10.18 1.13 -24.21
C TYR A 65 10.71 1.81 -25.46
N GLY A 66 10.59 3.14 -25.52
CA GLY A 66 11.04 3.96 -26.65
C GLY A 66 12.48 4.46 -26.51
N GLY A 67 13.17 4.13 -25.41
CA GLY A 67 14.53 4.57 -25.18
C GLY A 67 15.50 3.98 -26.21
N SER A 68 16.38 4.82 -26.75
CA SER A 68 17.50 4.38 -27.58
C SER A 68 18.57 3.69 -26.73
N GLU A 69 19.36 2.82 -27.35
CA GLU A 69 20.55 2.24 -26.72
C GLU A 69 21.47 3.36 -26.18
N ASN A 70 21.97 3.19 -24.96
CA ASN A 70 22.80 4.19 -24.29
C ASN A 70 24.23 3.66 -24.11
N SER A 71 25.00 3.76 -25.19
CA SER A 71 26.39 3.30 -25.23
C SER A 71 27.32 3.91 -24.17
N ASP A 72 27.00 5.08 -23.62
CA ASP A 72 27.80 5.69 -22.55
C ASP A 72 27.56 4.99 -21.20
N MET A 73 26.35 4.48 -20.96
CA MET A 73 26.03 3.67 -19.78
C MET A 73 26.45 2.21 -19.93
N ASP A 74 26.57 1.72 -21.16
CA ASP A 74 26.99 0.34 -21.46
C ASP A 74 28.52 0.14 -21.39
N ARG A 75 29.29 1.23 -21.25
CA ARG A 75 30.75 1.13 -21.09
C ARG A 75 31.09 0.55 -19.71
N ALA A 76 32.09 -0.33 -19.68
CA ALA A 76 32.65 -0.84 -18.44
C ALA A 76 33.14 0.33 -17.57
N VAL A 77 32.70 0.37 -16.31
CA VAL A 77 33.15 1.37 -15.34
C VAL A 77 34.67 1.20 -15.17
N THR A 78 35.43 2.17 -15.65
CA THR A 78 36.88 2.24 -15.47
C THR A 78 37.18 3.24 -14.37
N VAL A 79 37.74 2.75 -13.27
CA VAL A 79 38.26 3.59 -12.19
C VAL A 79 39.66 4.01 -12.61
N SER A 80 39.89 5.31 -12.81
CA SER A 80 41.25 5.87 -12.97
C SER A 80 41.87 6.15 -11.61
#